data_AF-A0A318CPZ3-F1
#
_entry.id   AF-A0A318CPZ3-F1
#
_cell.length_a   1.000
_cell.length_b   1.000
_cell.length_c   1.000
_cell.angle_alpha   90.00
_cell.angle_beta   90.00
_cell.angle_gamma   90.00
#
_symmetry.space_group_name_H-M   'P 1'
#
loop_
_entity.id
_entity.type
_entity.pdbx_description
1 polymer ?
#
loop_
_entity_poly.entity_id
_entity_poly.type
_entity_poly.pdbx_seq_one_letter_code
_entity_poly.pdbx_strand_id
1 'polypeptide(L)'
;MAPVLNIINANKNFDGTIALDDFSLEVPKNSITGIIGPNGAGKATLFNVITGFLTPDSGKIIYGGRDLNGLSPYRITRLGMVREFGVTVLIVEQKVREVLEVCHHIYSIKLGKVAYSGRPEILKTDKQKLKELFL
;
A
#
# COMPACT_ATOMS: atom_id res chain seq x y z
N MET A 1 1.57 15.25 -11.66
CA MET A 1 0.14 14.88 -11.53
C MET A 1 -0.10 14.43 -10.10
N ALA A 2 -1.25 14.77 -9.50
CA ALA A 2 -1.56 14.37 -8.12
C ALA A 2 -1.85 12.85 -8.02
N PRO A 3 -1.45 12.19 -6.92
CA PRO A 3 -1.73 10.77 -6.70
C PRO A 3 -3.23 10.50 -6.56
N VAL A 4 -3.66 9.28 -6.92
CA VAL A 4 -5.05 8.85 -6.75
C VAL A 4 -5.32 8.36 -5.33
N LEU A 5 -4.34 7.73 -4.68
CA LEU A 5 -4.37 7.32 -3.28
C LEU A 5 -3.15 7.95 -2.59
N ASN A 6 -3.38 8.57 -1.44
CA ASN A 6 -2.33 9.08 -0.58
C ASN A 6 -2.59 8.60 0.86
N ILE A 7 -1.60 7.99 1.47
CA ILE A 7 -1.62 7.56 2.86
C ILE A 7 -0.60 8.42 3.59
N ILE A 8 -1.06 9.10 4.64
CA ILE A 8 -0.28 10.11 5.34
C ILE A 8 -0.18 9.74 6.81
N ASN A 9 1.02 9.37 7.24
CA ASN A 9 1.41 9.08 8.63
C ASN A 9 0.41 8.15 9.34
N ALA A 10 -0.03 7.10 8.65
CA ALA A 10 -1.04 6.18 9.16
C ALA A 10 -0.44 5.24 10.21
N ASN A 11 -1.07 5.17 11.38
CA ASN A 11 -0.69 4.25 12.45
C ASN A 11 -1.81 3.24 12.70
N LYS A 12 -1.45 1.99 12.98
CA LYS A 12 -2.41 0.96 13.41
C LYS A 12 -1.76 -0.04 14.34
N ASN A 13 -2.32 -0.18 15.53
CA ASN A 13 -1.86 -1.10 16.57
C ASN A 13 -2.98 -2.08 16.95
N PHE A 14 -2.60 -3.32 17.26
CA PHE A 14 -3.48 -4.35 17.81
C PHE A 14 -2.86 -4.91 19.08
N ASP A 15 -3.41 -4.56 20.24
CA ASP A 15 -3.01 -5.09 21.56
C ASP A 15 -1.49 -5.19 21.75
N GLY A 16 -0.78 -4.09 21.47
CA GLY A 16 0.69 -4.00 21.58
C GLY A 16 1.47 -4.45 20.35
N THR A 17 0.82 -5.00 19.32
CA THR A 17 1.44 -5.31 18.03
C THR A 17 1.26 -4.15 17.06
N ILE A 18 2.39 -3.54 16.66
CA ILE A 18 2.40 -2.45 15.68
C ILE A 18 2.27 -3.03 14.27
N ALA A 19 1.16 -2.72 13.61
CA ALA A 19 0.87 -3.20 12.26
C ALA A 19 1.14 -2.15 11.18
N LEU A 20 0.98 -0.86 11.50
CA LEU A 20 1.42 0.28 10.68
C LEU A 20 2.05 1.32 11.62
N ASP A 21 3.23 1.82 11.27
CA ASP A 21 4.02 2.77 12.07
C ASP A 21 4.47 3.93 11.18
N ASP A 22 3.91 5.11 11.41
CA ASP A 22 4.15 6.32 10.61
C ASP A 22 4.08 6.06 9.09
N PHE A 23 3.12 5.23 8.69
CA PHE A 23 3.12 4.64 7.36
C PHE A 23 2.62 5.66 6.33
N SER A 24 3.42 5.91 5.29
CA SER A 24 3.06 6.83 4.21
C SER A 24 3.38 6.25 2.84
N LEU A 25 2.45 6.37 1.89
CA LEU A 25 2.67 5.99 0.49
C LEU A 25 1.79 6.80 -0.46
N GLU A 26 2.17 6.81 -1.73
CA GLU A 26 1.40 7.43 -2.80
C GLU A 26 1.20 6.44 -3.94
N VAL A 27 -0.02 6.38 -4.47
CA VAL A 27 -0.32 5.63 -5.69
C VAL A 27 -0.65 6.61 -6.80
N PRO A 28 0.17 6.68 -7.86
CA PRO A 28 -0.13 7.52 -9.02
C PRO A 28 -1.40 7.05 -9.75
N LYS A 29 -2.12 8.01 -10.36
CA LYS A 29 -3.18 7.69 -11.35
C LYS A 29 -2.59 6.89 -12.51
N ASN A 30 -3.41 6.03 -13.12
CA ASN A 30 -3.03 5.23 -14.29
C ASN A 30 -1.77 4.38 -14.09
N SER A 31 -1.58 3.83 -12.89
CA SER A 31 -0.40 3.02 -12.55
C SER A 31 -0.79 1.74 -11.80
N ILE A 32 0.07 0.73 -11.93
CA ILE A 32 -0.01 -0.51 -11.16
C ILE A 32 1.05 -0.39 -10.08
N THR A 33 0.63 -0.34 -8.82
CA THR A 33 1.52 -0.23 -7.67
C THR A 33 1.51 -1.53 -6.88
N GLY A 34 2.69 -2.13 -6.72
CA GLY A 34 2.87 -3.36 -5.96
C GLY A 34 3.25 -3.09 -4.51
N ILE A 35 2.60 -3.76 -3.58
CA ILE A 35 3.00 -3.82 -2.18
C ILE A 35 3.56 -5.21 -1.90
N ILE A 36 4.83 -5.25 -1.51
CA ILE A 36 5.56 -6.48 -1.17
C ILE A 36 6.09 -6.41 0.26
N GLY A 37 6.52 -7.53 0.80
CA GLY A 37 7.12 -7.64 2.13
C GLY A 37 6.89 -9.02 2.75
N PRO A 38 7.51 -9.36 3.89
CA PRO A 38 7.31 -10.65 4.54
C PRO A 38 5.92 -10.80 5.20
N ASN A 39 5.61 -12.01 5.65
CA ASN A 39 4.45 -12.25 6.52
C ASN A 39 4.56 -11.42 7.80
N GLY A 40 3.43 -10.90 8.29
CA GLY A 40 3.39 -10.02 9.46
C GLY A 40 3.90 -8.60 9.22
N ALA A 41 4.34 -8.23 8.01
CA ALA A 41 4.86 -6.89 7.75
C ALA A 41 3.83 -5.74 7.84
N GLY A 42 2.53 -6.05 7.91
CA GLY A 42 1.45 -5.04 7.92
C GLY A 42 0.63 -4.94 6.64
N LYS A 43 0.91 -5.78 5.63
CA LYS A 43 0.25 -5.75 4.31
C LYS A 43 -1.28 -5.90 4.35
N ALA A 44 -1.79 -6.88 5.09
CA ALA A 44 -3.23 -7.11 5.22
C ALA A 44 -3.92 -5.97 5.99
N THR A 45 -3.26 -5.45 7.03
CA THR A 45 -3.72 -4.28 7.78
C THR A 45 -3.82 -3.06 6.87
N LEU A 46 -2.79 -2.79 6.07
CA LEU A 46 -2.80 -1.72 5.08
C LEU A 46 -3.98 -1.85 4.12
N PHE A 47 -4.19 -3.04 3.55
CA PHE A 47 -5.31 -3.30 2.65
C PHE A 47 -6.66 -3.01 3.31
N ASN A 48 -6.86 -3.48 4.53
CA ASN A 48 -8.08 -3.26 5.29
C ASN A 48 -8.30 -1.79 5.68
N VAL A 49 -7.24 -1.04 5.92
CA VAL A 49 -7.30 0.41 6.16
C VAL A 49 -7.71 1.16 4.88
N ILE A 50 -7.13 0.81 3.73
CA ILE A 50 -7.48 1.42 2.44
C ILE A 50 -8.94 1.14 2.06
N THR A 51 -9.41 -0.06 2.34
CA THR A 51 -10.76 -0.52 1.99
C THR A 51 -11.82 -0.20 3.05
N GLY A 52 -11.43 0.43 4.16
CA GLY A 52 -12.30 0.87 5.25
C GLY A 52 -12.84 -0.25 6.15
N PHE A 53 -12.30 -1.46 6.08
CA PHE A 53 -12.57 -2.51 7.07
C PHE A 53 -11.88 -2.23 8.41
N LEU A 54 -10.80 -1.45 8.37
CA LEU A 54 -10.16 -0.89 9.56
C LEU A 54 -10.07 0.62 9.42
N THR A 55 -10.20 1.32 10.54
CA THR A 55 -9.84 2.74 10.63
C THR A 55 -8.43 2.81 11.24
N PRO A 56 -7.50 3.60 10.67
CA PRO A 56 -6.20 3.81 11.29
C PRO A 56 -6.40 4.53 12.64
N ASP A 57 -5.51 4.28 13.60
CA ASP A 57 -5.59 4.92 14.92
C ASP A 57 -5.19 6.40 14.85
N SER A 58 -4.35 6.76 13.87
CA SER A 58 -4.04 8.13 13.49
C SER A 58 -3.58 8.20 12.03
N GLY A 59 -3.46 9.41 11.48
CA GLY A 59 -3.12 9.65 10.07
C GLY A 59 -4.35 9.65 9.16
N LYS A 60 -4.13 9.74 7.84
CA LYS A 60 -5.19 9.90 6.84
C LYS A 60 -5.02 9.00 5.64
N ILE A 61 -6.15 8.51 5.13
CA ILE A 61 -6.24 7.79 3.86
C ILE A 61 -7.06 8.64 2.90
N ILE A 62 -6.42 9.17 1.87
CA ILE A 62 -7.04 10.08 0.91
C ILE A 62 -7.14 9.38 -0.45
N TYR A 63 -8.35 9.28 -1.00
CA TYR A 63 -8.57 8.77 -2.35
C TYR A 63 -9.29 9.80 -3.22
N GLY A 64 -8.71 10.14 -4.37
CA GLY A 64 -9.26 11.14 -5.28
C GLY A 64 -9.48 12.51 -4.64
N GLY A 65 -8.68 12.87 -3.63
CA GLY A 65 -8.83 14.11 -2.85
C GLY A 65 -9.84 14.04 -1.70
N ARG A 66 -10.46 12.88 -1.45
CA ARG A 66 -11.40 12.66 -0.35
C ARG A 66 -10.78 11.82 0.77
N ASP A 67 -10.92 12.28 2.01
CA ASP A 67 -10.57 11.49 3.20
C ASP A 67 -11.54 10.31 3.35
N LEU A 68 -10.99 9.11 3.54
CA LEU A 68 -11.73 7.85 3.65
C LEU A 68 -11.95 7.42 5.10
N ASN A 69 -11.29 8.05 6.07
CA ASN A 69 -11.40 7.64 7.47
C ASN A 69 -12.86 7.71 7.96
N GLY A 70 -13.32 6.63 8.62
CA GLY A 70 -14.69 6.52 9.11
C GLY A 70 -15.76 6.23 8.04
N LEU A 71 -15.38 6.13 6.75
CA LEU A 71 -16.30 5.64 5.72
C LEU A 71 -16.39 4.11 5.78
N SER A 72 -17.61 3.58 5.61
CA SER A 72 -17.81 2.15 5.51
C SER A 72 -17.26 1.61 4.18
N PRO A 73 -16.87 0.32 4.10
CA PRO A 73 -16.38 -0.30 2.87
C PRO A 73 -17.32 -0.11 1.67
N TYR A 74 -18.64 -0.21 1.90
CA TYR A 74 -19.65 0.02 0.86
C TYR A 74 -19.64 1.45 0.29
N ARG A 75 -19.37 2.45 1.14
CA ARG A 75 -19.24 3.84 0.68
C ARG A 75 -17.96 4.01 -0.12
N ILE A 76 -16.85 3.40 0.32
CA ILE A 76 -15.56 3.47 -0.37
C ILE A 76 -15.61 2.82 -1.76
N THR A 77 -16.21 1.63 -1.88
CA THR A 77 -16.36 0.96 -3.19
C THR A 77 -17.18 1.79 -4.18
N ARG A 78 -18.21 2.51 -3.69
CA ARG A 78 -19.01 3.45 -4.50
C ARG A 78 -18.27 4.71 -4.94
N LEU A 79 -17.11 5.05 -4.37
CA LEU A 79 -16.28 6.19 -4.81
C LEU A 79 -15.50 5.90 -6.10
N GLY A 80 -15.74 4.78 -6.75
CA GLY A 80 -15.06 4.46 -8.01
C GLY A 80 -13.64 3.93 -7.81
N MET A 81 -13.28 3.45 -6.61
CA MET A 81 -12.06 2.64 -6.39
C MET A 81 -11.95 1.47 -7.35
N VAL A 82 -13.08 1.04 -7.94
CA VAL A 82 -13.15 -0.02 -8.96
C VAL A 82 -13.40 0.53 -10.39
N ARG A 83 -13.79 1.80 -10.59
CA ARG A 83 -14.51 2.16 -11.83
C ARG A 83 -14.23 3.47 -12.57
N GLU A 84 -13.34 4.39 -12.18
CA GLU A 84 -13.37 5.70 -12.88
C GLU A 84 -12.08 6.46 -13.25
N PHE A 85 -10.86 5.94 -13.09
CA PHE A 85 -9.65 6.74 -13.43
C PHE A 85 -8.51 5.96 -14.09
N GLY A 86 -8.82 5.14 -15.10
CA GLY A 86 -7.89 4.16 -15.61
C GLY A 86 -7.63 3.06 -14.58
N VAL A 87 -7.04 1.95 -15.00
CA VAL A 87 -6.86 0.78 -14.12
C VAL A 87 -5.72 1.05 -13.14
N THR A 88 -6.03 1.61 -11.97
CA THR A 88 -5.12 1.63 -10.82
C THR A 88 -5.29 0.35 -10.03
N VAL A 89 -4.24 -0.47 -9.98
CA VAL A 89 -4.26 -1.76 -9.26
C VAL A 89 -3.23 -1.70 -8.14
N LEU A 90 -3.71 -1.95 -6.92
CA LEU A 90 -2.88 -2.23 -5.76
C LEU A 90 -2.76 -3.75 -5.61
N ILE A 91 -1.57 -4.28 -5.83
CA ILE A 91 -1.32 -5.73 -5.65
C ILE A 91 -0.67 -5.92 -4.29
N VAL A 92 -1.28 -6.77 -3.45
CA VAL A 92 -0.72 -7.18 -2.16
C VAL A 92 -0.41 -8.67 -2.24
N GLU A 93 0.86 -9.01 -2.47
CA GLU A 93 1.24 -10.37 -2.86
C GLU A 93 2.57 -10.80 -2.21
N GLN A 94 2.70 -12.10 -1.98
CA GLN A 94 3.92 -12.71 -1.42
C GLN A 94 4.89 -13.12 -2.51
N LYS A 95 4.37 -13.45 -3.70
CA LYS A 95 5.17 -13.80 -4.88
C LYS A 95 5.79 -12.57 -5.54
N VAL A 96 6.91 -12.14 -4.97
CA VAL A 96 7.64 -10.95 -5.37
C VAL A 96 7.89 -10.88 -6.88
N ARG A 97 8.28 -11.99 -7.52
CA ARG A 97 8.60 -12.03 -8.96
C ARG A 97 7.43 -11.61 -9.85
N GLU A 98 6.23 -12.13 -9.57
CA GLU A 98 5.02 -11.81 -10.35
C GLU A 98 4.68 -10.32 -10.20
N VAL A 99 4.83 -9.76 -8.98
CA VAL A 99 4.63 -8.32 -8.72
C VAL A 99 5.63 -7.47 -9.49
N LEU A 100 6.92 -7.86 -9.49
CA LEU A 100 7.96 -7.14 -10.22
C LEU A 100 7.67 -7.08 -11.73
N GLU A 101 7.04 -8.11 -12.30
CA GLU A 101 6.78 -8.20 -13.74
C GLU A 101 5.68 -7.26 -14.23
N VAL A 102 4.65 -7.02 -13.40
CA VAL A 102 3.44 -6.29 -13.82
C VAL A 102 3.33 -4.87 -13.27
N CYS A 103 4.07 -4.54 -12.21
CA CYS A 103 3.96 -3.24 -11.57
C CYS A 103 4.80 -2.17 -12.27
N HIS A 104 4.34 -0.92 -12.17
CA HIS A 104 5.10 0.27 -12.59
C HIS A 104 5.90 0.86 -11.42
N HIS A 105 5.39 0.69 -10.20
CA HIS A 105 6.00 1.17 -8.96
C HIS A 105 5.80 0.15 -7.85
N ILE A 106 6.74 0.05 -6.92
CA ILE A 106 6.70 -0.93 -5.84
C ILE A 106 7.07 -0.29 -4.52
N TYR A 107 6.35 -0.69 -3.48
CA TYR A 107 6.72 -0.48 -2.09
C TYR A 107 7.05 -1.81 -1.42
N SER A 108 8.19 -1.89 -0.73
CA SER A 108 8.43 -2.95 0.24
C SER A 108 8.05 -2.46 1.63
N ILE A 109 7.35 -3.30 2.38
CA ILE A 109 6.95 -3.05 3.75
C ILE A 109 7.70 -4.01 4.67
N LYS A 110 8.26 -3.48 5.77
CA LYS A 110 8.89 -4.26 6.84
C LYS A 110 8.51 -3.63 8.18
N LEU A 111 8.05 -4.44 9.13
CA LEU A 111 7.70 -4.01 10.49
C LEU A 111 6.76 -2.78 10.52
N GLY A 112 5.71 -2.80 9.71
CA GLY A 112 4.72 -1.71 9.66
C GLY A 112 5.20 -0.43 8.99
N LYS A 113 6.41 -0.41 8.40
CA LYS A 113 7.00 0.75 7.71
C LYS A 113 7.28 0.49 6.25
N VAL A 114 7.31 1.55 5.46
CA VAL A 114 7.88 1.50 4.10
C VAL A 114 9.40 1.33 4.21
N ALA A 115 9.90 0.17 3.81
CA ALA A 115 11.32 -0.16 3.77
C ALA A 115 11.97 0.21 2.43
N TYR A 116 11.19 0.25 1.34
CA TYR A 116 11.66 0.64 0.02
C TYR A 116 10.51 1.21 -0.81
N SER A 117 10.85 2.14 -1.70
CA SER A 117 9.95 2.65 -2.74
C SER A 117 10.73 2.89 -4.02
N GLY A 118 10.21 2.43 -5.15
CA GLY A 118 10.85 2.67 -6.44
C GLY A 118 10.33 1.79 -7.57
N ARG A 119 11.02 1.85 -8.70
CA ARG A 119 10.65 1.08 -9.89
C ARG A 119 11.12 -0.39 -9.78
N PRO A 120 10.35 -1.35 -10.32
CA PRO A 120 10.65 -2.77 -10.20
C PRO A 120 11.98 -3.19 -10.82
N GLU A 121 12.46 -2.50 -11.87
CA GLU A 121 13.68 -2.90 -12.60
C GLU A 121 14.89 -2.95 -11.68
N ILE A 122 14.97 -2.04 -10.70
CA ILE A 122 16.04 -1.98 -9.70
C ILE A 122 16.08 -3.29 -8.90
N LEU A 123 14.91 -3.75 -8.44
CA LEU A 123 14.79 -4.97 -7.65
C LEU A 123 14.95 -6.25 -8.48
N LYS A 124 14.66 -6.20 -9.79
CA LYS A 124 14.93 -7.32 -10.71
C LYS A 124 16.43 -7.56 -10.88
N THR A 125 17.22 -6.48 -10.95
CA THR A 125 18.67 -6.57 -11.16
C THR A 125 19.47 -6.73 -9.87
N ASP A 126 18.93 -6.29 -8.73
CA ASP A 126 19.62 -6.29 -7.43
C ASP A 126 19.08 -7.37 -6.48
N LYS A 127 19.59 -8.60 -6.64
CA LYS A 127 19.22 -9.75 -5.81
C LYS A 127 19.61 -9.57 -4.34
N GLN A 128 20.64 -8.79 -4.03
CA GLN A 128 21.08 -8.57 -2.66
C GLN A 128 20.10 -7.66 -1.94
N LYS A 129 19.75 -6.53 -2.55
CA LYS A 129 18.72 -5.64 -2.03
C LYS A 129 17.38 -6.34 -1.87
N LEU A 130 17.03 -7.22 -2.80
CA LEU A 130 15.84 -8.05 -2.64
C LEU A 130 15.95 -8.91 -1.37
N LYS A 131 17.07 -9.60 -1.13
CA LYS A 131 17.24 -10.36 0.11
C LYS A 131 17.10 -9.50 1.36
N GLU A 132 17.71 -8.31 1.41
CA GLU A 132 17.64 -7.39 2.55
C GLU A 132 16.22 -6.90 2.87
N LEU A 133 15.36 -6.80 1.85
CA LEU A 133 13.96 -6.38 2.01
C LEU A 133 13.05 -7.50 2.55
N PHE A 134 13.46 -8.76 2.43
CA PHE A 134 12.64 -9.93 2.80
C PHE A 134 13.25 -10.82 3.89
N LEU A 135 14.51 -10.60 4.26
CA LEU A 135 15.21 -11.18 5.42
C LEU A 135 15.37 -10.06 6.46
#